data_AF-A0A2V8SSG4-F1
#
_entry.id   AF-A0A2V8SSG4-F1
#
_cell.length_a   1.000
_cell.length_b   1.000
_cell.length_c   1.000
_cell.angle_alpha   90.00
_cell.angle_beta   90.00
_cell.angle_gamma   90.00
#
_symmetry.space_group_name_H-M   'P 1'
#
loop_
_entity.id
_entity.type
_entity.pdbx_description
1 polymer ?
#
loop_
_entity_poly.entity_id
_entity_poly.type
_entity_poly.pdbx_seq_one_letter_code
_entity_poly.pdbx_strand_id
1 'polypeptide(L)'
;MKNGVENVSGARAGERGAALVTAMLVAMLLLAAGGALVVTTGMTATNAVDATAEAQAYYSAEAGMQTVLSVLRRNVASNPAGTEPTFRNVICANADPCNNSGNMSLWLPRDKGVVTVSTIPKMAYDVTVRDAAYAAGVQLPAAPYEPRYLIVTSVGYGPKGARKILQAKLDAYPFDFSAHAAVAIRSNDLDLVPMLKLDLGASDPHAWNGNDHAVPAAPPVPAFAVTNTMDYDAGDGFGLITDVPPNVQGTAEHAIGADQANVLGSQQLVKLNPASLEEWLQTADNCRLFLTQLRATASSIGRLNPGDIGTEAKPQFTFIDGDLDLKGGDHGAGLLIVTGNITQAGSSSFKGIVFALGNGKIVRNGTPDALGAVIVANFQHITNADGTITGVGNFGSPYIDSSGGGNSLVGYDSGWIRKAMNTLGSTVLGVVEK
;
A
#
# COMPACT_ATOMS: atom_id res chain seq x y z
N MET A 1 -67.08 88.84 -41.16
CA MET A 1 -66.73 88.48 -39.77
C MET A 1 -65.26 88.09 -39.76
N LYS A 2 -64.44 88.74 -38.93
CA LYS A 2 -62.96 88.62 -38.90
C LYS A 2 -62.57 87.28 -38.27
N ASN A 3 -61.70 86.53 -38.95
CA ASN A 3 -60.96 85.39 -38.43
C ASN A 3 -59.89 85.88 -37.44
N GLY A 4 -59.72 85.15 -36.33
CA GLY A 4 -58.55 85.21 -35.47
C GLY A 4 -58.09 83.79 -35.17
N VAL A 5 -57.16 83.28 -35.98
CA VAL A 5 -56.37 82.09 -35.67
C VAL A 5 -54.99 82.60 -35.27
N GLU A 6 -54.70 82.55 -33.97
CA GLU A 6 -53.36 82.84 -33.44
C GLU A 6 -52.41 81.69 -33.78
N ASN A 7 -51.26 82.09 -34.31
CA ASN A 7 -50.23 81.24 -34.89
C ASN A 7 -49.15 80.97 -33.81
N VAL A 8 -49.13 79.77 -33.25
CA VAL A 8 -48.13 79.35 -32.26
C VAL A 8 -46.82 79.00 -32.97
N SER A 9 -45.97 80.01 -33.24
CA SER A 9 -44.63 79.79 -33.82
C SER A 9 -43.48 80.51 -33.08
N GLY A 10 -43.72 81.00 -31.86
CA GLY A 10 -42.80 81.89 -31.15
C GLY A 10 -41.85 81.30 -30.09
N ALA A 11 -41.67 79.98 -29.96
CA ALA A 11 -40.99 79.41 -28.77
C ALA A 11 -39.94 78.32 -29.08
N ARG A 12 -39.00 78.54 -30.02
CA ARG A 12 -37.92 77.54 -30.30
C ARG A 12 -36.50 78.10 -30.48
N ALA A 13 -36.26 79.38 -30.20
CA ALA A 13 -34.93 79.97 -30.36
C ALA A 13 -34.00 79.75 -29.14
N GLY A 14 -34.56 79.58 -27.92
CA GLY A 14 -33.79 79.41 -26.67
C GLY A 14 -33.38 77.97 -26.32
N GLU A 15 -33.97 76.96 -26.96
CA GLU A 15 -33.72 75.54 -26.61
C GLU A 15 -32.50 74.93 -27.28
N ARG A 16 -31.88 75.62 -28.26
CA ARG A 16 -30.72 75.11 -29.00
C ARG A 16 -29.48 74.95 -28.12
N GLY A 17 -29.32 75.81 -27.10
CA GLY A 17 -28.24 75.70 -26.12
C GLY A 17 -28.47 74.53 -25.15
N ALA A 18 -29.69 74.38 -24.66
CA ALA A 18 -30.07 73.27 -23.77
C ALA A 18 -29.94 71.91 -24.48
N ALA A 19 -30.36 71.82 -25.74
CA ALA A 19 -30.23 70.61 -26.56
C ALA A 19 -28.76 70.23 -26.84
N LEU A 20 -27.87 71.21 -27.01
CA LEU A 20 -26.45 70.95 -27.21
C LEU A 20 -25.77 70.47 -25.92
N VAL A 21 -26.13 71.07 -24.77
CA VAL A 21 -25.62 70.65 -23.46
C VAL A 21 -26.11 69.24 -23.09
N THR A 22 -27.38 68.92 -23.35
CA THR A 22 -27.89 67.56 -23.13
C THR A 22 -27.24 66.55 -24.08
N ALA A 23 -27.03 66.90 -25.36
CA ALA A 23 -26.31 66.05 -26.30
C ALA A 23 -24.86 65.80 -25.86
N MET A 24 -24.15 66.82 -25.36
CA MET A 24 -22.80 66.67 -24.82
C MET A 24 -22.75 65.82 -23.55
N LEU A 25 -23.69 66.02 -22.62
CA LEU A 25 -23.79 65.22 -21.40
C LEU A 25 -24.09 63.74 -21.70
N VAL A 26 -25.02 63.49 -22.62
CA VAL A 26 -25.34 62.12 -23.08
C VAL A 26 -24.16 61.50 -23.81
N ALA A 27 -23.45 62.25 -24.67
CA ALA A 27 -22.25 61.77 -25.34
C ALA A 27 -21.11 61.46 -24.36
N MET A 28 -20.90 62.27 -23.32
CA MET A 28 -19.92 62.00 -22.27
C MET A 28 -20.28 60.73 -21.48
N LEU A 29 -21.55 60.55 -21.12
CA LEU A 29 -22.01 59.34 -20.43
C LEU A 29 -21.82 58.08 -21.28
N LEU A 30 -22.15 58.15 -22.58
CA LEU A 30 -21.95 57.04 -23.51
C LEU A 30 -20.46 56.73 -23.73
N LEU A 31 -19.60 57.74 -23.81
CA LEU A 31 -18.16 57.55 -23.93
C LEU A 31 -17.57 56.93 -22.66
N ALA A 32 -18.00 57.38 -21.48
CA ALA A 32 -17.59 56.81 -20.21
C ALA A 32 -18.06 55.36 -20.05
N ALA A 33 -19.31 55.05 -20.40
CA ALA A 33 -19.85 53.70 -20.38
C ALA A 33 -19.15 52.77 -21.39
N GLY A 34 -18.89 53.27 -22.61
CA GLY A 34 -18.14 52.53 -23.64
C GLY A 34 -16.70 52.27 -23.23
N GLY A 35 -16.02 53.26 -22.65
CA GLY A 35 -14.66 53.12 -22.11
C GLY A 35 -14.58 52.09 -20.98
N ALA A 36 -15.52 52.14 -20.04
CA ALA A 36 -15.61 51.17 -18.94
C ALA A 36 -15.87 49.74 -19.43
N LEU A 37 -16.73 49.57 -20.45
CA LEU A 37 -17.01 48.26 -21.05
C LEU A 37 -15.75 47.67 -21.70
N VAL A 38 -15.02 48.45 -22.50
CA VAL A 38 -13.79 47.99 -23.17
C VAL A 38 -12.73 47.57 -22.16
N VAL A 39 -12.53 48.35 -21.09
CA VAL A 39 -11.58 47.99 -20.02
C VAL A 39 -12.02 46.71 -19.31
N THR A 40 -13.31 46.60 -18.97
CA THR A 40 -13.86 45.40 -18.31
C THR A 40 -13.71 44.16 -19.19
N THR A 41 -14.00 44.27 -20.49
CA THR A 41 -13.83 43.17 -21.46
C THR A 41 -12.35 42.79 -21.63
N GLY A 42 -11.43 43.77 -21.63
CA GLY A 42 -9.99 43.51 -21.66
C GLY A 42 -9.51 42.75 -20.41
N MET A 43 -10.01 43.14 -19.23
CA MET A 43 -9.71 42.46 -17.97
C MET A 43 -10.28 41.05 -17.91
N THR A 44 -11.52 40.83 -18.35
CA THR A 44 -12.10 39.47 -18.37
C THR A 44 -11.42 38.57 -19.39
N ALA A 45 -11.05 39.10 -20.56
CA ALA A 45 -10.29 38.34 -21.56
C ALA A 45 -8.90 37.94 -21.06
N THR A 46 -8.18 38.85 -20.40
CA THR A 46 -6.87 38.55 -19.81
C THR A 46 -6.98 37.51 -18.69
N ASN A 47 -7.93 37.70 -17.77
CA ASN A 47 -8.20 36.72 -16.71
C ASN A 47 -8.55 35.33 -17.26
N ALA A 48 -9.36 35.27 -18.33
CA ALA A 48 -9.71 33.99 -18.96
C ALA A 48 -8.50 33.30 -19.61
N VAL A 49 -7.64 34.07 -20.29
CA VAL A 49 -6.42 33.50 -20.89
C VAL A 49 -5.43 33.06 -19.81
N ASP A 50 -5.31 33.78 -18.70
CA ASP A 50 -4.39 33.40 -17.63
C ASP A 50 -4.91 32.19 -16.84
N ALA A 51 -6.22 32.12 -16.59
CA ALA A 51 -6.87 30.93 -16.01
C ALA A 51 -6.72 29.68 -16.91
N THR A 52 -6.82 29.83 -18.23
CA THR A 52 -6.59 28.70 -19.15
C THR A 52 -5.13 28.26 -19.19
N ALA A 53 -4.17 29.19 -19.13
CA ALA A 53 -2.75 28.85 -19.05
C ALA A 53 -2.42 28.13 -17.73
N GLU A 54 -3.03 28.55 -16.62
CA GLU A 54 -2.90 27.92 -15.32
C GLU A 54 -3.50 26.49 -15.30
N ALA A 55 -4.68 26.31 -15.87
CA ALA A 55 -5.31 24.98 -16.02
C ALA A 55 -4.45 24.04 -16.88
N GLN A 56 -3.84 24.54 -17.96
CA GLN A 56 -2.93 23.74 -18.79
C GLN A 56 -1.65 23.34 -18.03
N ALA A 57 -1.12 24.22 -17.18
CA ALA A 57 -0.01 23.88 -16.30
C ALA A 57 -0.41 22.80 -15.28
N TYR A 58 -1.62 22.88 -14.72
CA TYR A 58 -2.17 21.85 -13.82
C TYR A 58 -2.28 20.48 -14.52
N TYR A 59 -2.89 20.42 -15.71
CA TYR A 59 -2.98 19.16 -16.48
C TYR A 59 -1.62 18.59 -16.86
N SER A 60 -0.63 19.45 -17.13
CA SER A 60 0.74 19.00 -17.37
C SER A 60 1.35 18.40 -16.11
N ALA A 61 1.12 19.00 -14.94
CA ALA A 61 1.59 18.46 -13.66
C ALA A 61 0.93 17.10 -13.35
N GLU A 62 -0.37 16.97 -13.62
CA GLU A 62 -1.12 15.73 -13.45
C GLU A 62 -0.61 14.63 -14.40
N ALA A 63 -0.32 14.97 -15.66
CA ALA A 63 0.29 14.03 -16.61
C ALA A 63 1.63 13.50 -16.09
N GLY A 64 2.45 14.34 -15.46
CA GLY A 64 3.68 13.91 -14.80
C GLY A 64 3.43 12.91 -13.67
N MET A 65 2.43 13.15 -12.82
CA MET A 65 2.02 12.23 -11.74
C MET A 65 1.56 10.87 -12.29
N GLN A 66 0.70 10.87 -13.31
CA GLN A 66 0.21 9.64 -13.93
C GLN A 66 1.35 8.86 -14.60
N THR A 67 2.33 9.56 -15.19
CA THR A 67 3.48 8.90 -15.80
C THR A 67 4.35 8.22 -14.74
N VAL A 68 4.57 8.85 -13.59
CA VAL A 68 5.31 8.21 -12.47
C VAL A 68 4.61 6.95 -11.99
N LEU A 69 3.29 7.01 -11.80
CA LEU A 69 2.50 5.84 -11.43
C LEU A 69 2.56 4.74 -12.49
N SER A 70 2.53 5.11 -13.77
CA SER A 70 2.70 4.17 -14.89
C SER A 70 4.06 3.47 -14.85
N VAL A 71 5.13 4.20 -14.55
CA VAL A 71 6.48 3.64 -14.36
C VAL A 71 6.50 2.68 -13.17
N LEU A 72 5.99 3.09 -12.01
CA LEU A 72 5.95 2.24 -10.80
C LEU A 72 5.08 0.99 -10.98
N ARG A 73 4.04 1.07 -11.81
CA ARG A 73 3.20 -0.07 -12.22
C ARG A 73 3.87 -0.95 -13.29
N ARG A 74 5.12 -0.69 -13.66
CA ARG A 74 5.91 -1.44 -14.66
C ARG A 74 5.32 -1.38 -16.08
N ASN A 75 4.51 -0.36 -16.39
CA ASN A 75 3.96 -0.16 -17.74
C ASN A 75 4.95 0.54 -18.69
N VAL A 76 6.07 1.05 -18.16
CA VAL A 76 7.11 1.74 -18.93
C VAL A 76 8.44 1.04 -18.68
N ALA A 77 9.08 0.57 -19.75
CA ALA A 77 10.39 -0.05 -19.67
C ALA A 77 11.49 0.99 -19.45
N SER A 78 12.57 0.61 -18.76
CA SER A 78 13.75 1.46 -18.64
C SER A 78 14.51 1.57 -19.97
N ASN A 79 15.28 2.63 -20.13
CA ASN A 79 16.22 2.84 -21.23
C ASN A 79 17.62 3.17 -20.66
N PRO A 80 18.63 2.29 -20.80
CA PRO A 80 18.56 0.97 -21.44
C PRO A 80 17.64 -0.01 -20.67
N ALA A 81 17.13 -1.02 -21.38
CA ALA A 81 16.23 -2.02 -20.79
C ALA A 81 16.96 -2.89 -19.76
N GLY A 82 16.29 -3.21 -18.66
CA GLY A 82 16.80 -4.15 -17.64
C GLY A 82 16.69 -3.67 -16.19
N THR A 83 16.40 -2.38 -15.96
CA THR A 83 16.24 -1.84 -14.60
C THR A 83 14.77 -1.85 -14.19
N GLU A 84 14.40 -2.65 -13.20
CA GLU A 84 13.04 -2.64 -12.65
C GLU A 84 12.76 -1.30 -11.93
N PRO A 85 11.56 -0.72 -12.06
CA PRO A 85 11.19 0.55 -11.42
C PRO A 85 10.81 0.35 -9.94
N THR A 86 11.76 -0.12 -9.12
CA THR A 86 11.60 -0.16 -7.67
C THR A 86 11.67 1.24 -7.07
N PHE A 87 11.17 1.44 -5.84
CA PHE A 87 11.22 2.73 -5.16
C PHE A 87 12.65 3.27 -5.04
N ARG A 88 13.61 2.38 -4.82
CA ARG A 88 15.03 2.72 -4.83
C ARG A 88 15.50 3.16 -6.22
N ASN A 89 15.21 2.37 -7.25
CA ASN A 89 15.72 2.60 -8.60
C ASN A 89 15.14 3.89 -9.21
N VAL A 90 13.91 4.28 -8.88
CA VAL A 90 13.36 5.56 -9.35
C VAL A 90 14.04 6.79 -8.73
N ILE A 91 14.69 6.63 -7.57
CA ILE A 91 15.53 7.67 -6.96
C ILE A 91 16.96 7.59 -7.50
N CYS A 92 17.56 6.40 -7.42
CA CYS A 92 18.99 6.20 -7.61
C CYS A 92 19.40 5.90 -9.06
N ALA A 93 18.47 5.52 -9.93
CA ALA A 93 18.77 4.95 -11.24
C ALA A 93 19.80 3.81 -11.11
N ASN A 94 20.99 3.96 -11.70
CA ASN A 94 22.08 2.98 -11.63
C ASN A 94 23.22 3.39 -10.65
N ALA A 95 23.05 4.47 -9.88
CA ALA A 95 24.05 4.96 -8.93
C ALA A 95 23.82 4.36 -7.54
N ASP A 96 24.87 3.87 -6.88
CA ASP A 96 24.81 3.37 -5.51
C ASP A 96 26.13 3.63 -4.76
N PRO A 97 26.13 4.38 -3.64
CA PRO A 97 25.01 5.13 -3.08
C PRO A 97 24.61 6.32 -3.99
N CYS A 98 23.40 6.83 -3.80
CA CYS A 98 22.84 7.90 -4.62
C CYS A 98 22.36 9.07 -3.76
N ASN A 99 22.19 10.24 -4.35
CA ASN A 99 21.56 11.38 -3.69
C ASN A 99 20.03 11.27 -3.78
N ASN A 100 19.34 11.70 -2.73
CA ASN A 100 17.90 11.68 -2.62
C ASN A 100 17.20 12.75 -3.50
N SER A 101 17.37 12.64 -4.81
CA SER A 101 16.91 13.60 -5.82
C SER A 101 16.73 12.94 -7.20
N GLY A 102 15.93 11.88 -7.26
CA GLY A 102 15.68 11.15 -8.50
C GLY A 102 14.89 11.96 -9.52
N ASN A 103 15.25 11.83 -10.79
CA ASN A 103 14.56 12.50 -11.90
C ASN A 103 13.92 11.51 -12.89
N MET A 104 13.93 10.22 -12.57
CA MET A 104 13.39 9.13 -13.40
C MET A 104 13.91 9.13 -14.85
N SER A 105 15.14 9.60 -15.09
CA SER A 105 15.75 9.70 -16.43
C SER A 105 15.86 8.37 -17.19
N LEU A 106 15.88 7.23 -16.49
CA LEU A 106 15.85 5.92 -17.13
C LEU A 106 14.49 5.58 -17.75
N TRP A 107 13.38 6.18 -17.30
CA TRP A 107 12.03 5.83 -17.78
C TRP A 107 11.33 6.96 -18.54
N LEU A 108 11.81 8.19 -18.38
CA LEU A 108 11.18 9.37 -18.98
C LEU A 108 12.07 9.96 -20.08
N PRO A 109 11.51 10.24 -21.28
CA PRO A 109 12.25 10.87 -22.38
C PRO A 109 12.39 12.37 -22.12
N ARG A 110 13.33 12.73 -21.24
CA ARG A 110 13.56 14.11 -20.83
C ARG A 110 14.45 14.83 -21.84
N ASP A 111 14.03 16.02 -22.25
CA ASP A 111 14.86 16.97 -23.00
C ASP A 111 14.99 18.27 -22.17
N LYS A 112 16.22 18.76 -22.01
CA LYS A 112 16.54 19.94 -21.18
C LYS A 112 15.91 19.92 -19.78
N GLY A 113 15.77 18.73 -19.19
CA GLY A 113 15.22 18.55 -17.86
C GLY A 113 13.71 18.49 -17.77
N VAL A 114 12.96 18.49 -18.87
CA VAL A 114 11.48 18.34 -18.87
C VAL A 114 11.03 17.25 -19.84
N VAL A 115 9.82 16.73 -19.64
CA VAL A 115 9.12 15.88 -20.62
C VAL A 115 8.10 16.75 -21.34
N THR A 116 8.18 16.79 -22.67
CA THR A 116 7.26 17.58 -23.50
C THR A 116 5.94 16.84 -23.66
N VAL A 117 4.83 17.50 -23.32
CA VAL A 117 3.47 16.99 -23.53
C VAL A 117 2.92 17.47 -24.87
N SER A 118 3.12 18.75 -25.18
CA SER A 118 2.75 19.35 -26.46
C SER A 118 3.67 20.51 -26.81
N THR A 119 3.91 20.72 -28.09
CA THR A 119 4.66 21.87 -28.61
C THR A 119 3.76 23.06 -28.95
N ILE A 120 2.45 22.82 -29.17
CA ILE A 120 1.44 23.83 -29.51
C ILE A 120 0.09 23.39 -28.89
N PRO A 121 -0.38 24.04 -27.80
CA PRO A 121 0.36 24.97 -26.95
C PRO A 121 1.57 24.30 -26.28
N LYS A 122 2.62 25.07 -25.97
CA LYS A 122 3.80 24.54 -25.26
C LYS A 122 3.41 24.09 -23.86
N MET A 123 3.45 22.78 -23.64
CA MET A 123 3.13 22.12 -22.39
C MET A 123 4.20 21.10 -22.07
N ALA A 124 4.70 21.09 -20.84
CA ALA A 124 5.73 20.17 -20.39
C ALA A 124 5.60 19.91 -18.90
N TYR A 125 6.23 18.86 -18.41
CA TYR A 125 6.34 18.62 -16.97
C TYR A 125 7.76 18.19 -16.57
N ASP A 126 8.09 18.45 -15.31
CA ASP A 126 9.27 17.91 -14.63
C ASP A 126 8.81 17.09 -13.43
N VAL A 127 9.32 15.87 -13.28
CA VAL A 127 9.10 15.07 -12.08
C VAL A 127 10.42 14.86 -11.34
N THR A 128 10.36 15.07 -10.03
CA THR A 128 11.38 14.61 -9.07
C THR A 128 10.78 13.64 -8.06
N VAL A 129 11.56 12.64 -7.68
CA VAL A 129 11.20 11.59 -6.73
C VAL A 129 12.25 11.56 -5.63
N ARG A 130 11.80 11.48 -4.38
CA ARG A 130 12.68 11.35 -3.22
C ARG A 130 12.07 10.45 -2.17
N ASP A 131 12.91 9.85 -1.35
CA ASP A 131 12.52 9.19 -0.12
C ASP A 131 11.96 10.23 0.87
N ALA A 132 10.82 9.93 1.48
CA ALA A 132 10.19 10.76 2.48
C ALA A 132 10.97 10.79 3.82
N ALA A 133 11.76 9.76 4.13
CA ALA A 133 12.52 9.64 5.37
C ALA A 133 13.73 10.58 5.41
N TYR A 134 14.25 11.01 4.25
CA TYR A 134 15.44 11.84 4.14
C TYR A 134 15.13 13.19 3.47
N ALA A 135 15.92 14.21 3.81
CA ALA A 135 15.88 15.49 3.11
C ALA A 135 16.35 15.34 1.65
N ALA A 136 15.89 16.25 0.78
CA ALA A 136 16.29 16.24 -0.63
C ALA A 136 17.81 16.45 -0.78
N GLY A 137 18.44 15.67 -1.66
CA GLY A 137 19.87 15.78 -1.96
C GLY A 137 20.82 15.09 -0.96
N VAL A 138 20.32 14.59 0.18
CA VAL A 138 21.12 13.78 1.11
C VAL A 138 21.46 12.43 0.47
N GLN A 139 22.68 11.92 0.69
CA GLN A 139 23.07 10.61 0.22
C GLN A 139 22.29 9.52 0.96
N LEU A 140 21.62 8.64 0.22
CA LEU A 140 20.88 7.50 0.78
C LEU A 140 21.84 6.38 1.20
N PRO A 141 21.43 5.53 2.15
CA PRO A 141 22.16 4.30 2.46
C PRO A 141 22.35 3.42 1.21
N ALA A 142 23.50 2.73 1.15
CA ALA A 142 23.78 1.78 0.08
C ALA A 142 22.78 0.61 0.07
N ALA A 143 22.68 -0.13 -1.04
CA ALA A 143 21.90 -1.36 -1.09
C ALA A 143 22.30 -2.32 0.06
N PRO A 144 21.36 -3.09 0.63
CA PRO A 144 20.00 -3.39 0.17
C PRO A 144 18.89 -2.46 0.72
N TYR A 145 19.23 -1.22 1.11
CA TYR A 145 18.23 -0.27 1.58
C TYR A 145 17.18 0.05 0.52
N GLU A 146 15.90 -0.13 0.86
CA GLU A 146 14.75 0.21 0.01
C GLU A 146 13.82 1.20 0.73
N PRO A 147 13.54 2.37 0.11
CA PRO A 147 12.58 3.33 0.65
C PRO A 147 11.16 2.76 0.70
N ARG A 148 10.46 2.99 1.81
CA ARG A 148 9.03 2.66 1.94
C ARG A 148 8.12 3.74 1.39
N TYR A 149 8.46 5.01 1.64
CA TYR A 149 7.63 6.14 1.25
C TYR A 149 8.35 7.03 0.25
N LEU A 150 7.70 7.34 -0.86
CA LEU A 150 8.19 8.31 -1.82
C LEU A 150 7.40 9.61 -1.74
N ILE A 151 8.09 10.71 -1.95
CA ILE A 151 7.50 12.00 -2.26
C ILE A 151 7.81 12.27 -3.73
N VAL A 152 6.75 12.25 -4.54
CA VAL A 152 6.80 12.62 -5.95
C VAL A 152 6.40 14.08 -6.05
N THR A 153 7.19 14.88 -6.77
CA THR A 153 6.87 16.29 -7.05
C THR A 153 6.85 16.46 -8.56
N SER A 154 5.68 16.80 -9.10
CA SER A 154 5.49 17.10 -10.53
C SER A 154 5.26 18.58 -10.69
N VAL A 155 6.09 19.22 -11.50
CA VAL A 155 5.99 20.61 -11.90
C VAL A 155 5.48 20.64 -13.33
N GLY A 156 4.25 21.11 -13.52
CA GLY A 156 3.68 21.33 -14.85
C GLY A 156 3.93 22.75 -15.34
N TYR A 157 4.24 22.87 -16.62
CA TYR A 157 4.49 24.11 -17.32
C TYR A 157 3.45 24.28 -18.43
N GLY A 158 2.71 25.40 -18.37
CA GLY A 158 1.78 25.82 -19.40
C GLY A 158 2.30 27.02 -20.19
N PRO A 159 1.51 27.54 -21.15
CA PRO A 159 1.83 28.75 -21.89
C PRO A 159 2.06 29.96 -20.98
N LYS A 160 2.72 30.98 -21.53
CA LYS A 160 3.06 32.23 -20.82
C LYS A 160 3.85 32.06 -19.52
N GLY A 161 4.49 30.90 -19.32
CA GLY A 161 5.24 30.62 -18.08
C GLY A 161 4.36 30.23 -16.90
N ALA A 162 3.08 29.89 -17.14
CA ALA A 162 2.22 29.32 -16.10
C ALA A 162 2.87 28.06 -15.53
N ARG A 163 2.88 27.94 -14.20
CA ARG A 163 3.56 26.86 -13.50
C ARG A 163 2.71 26.36 -12.35
N LYS A 164 2.55 25.04 -12.25
CA LYS A 164 1.83 24.37 -11.16
C LYS A 164 2.65 23.24 -10.58
N ILE A 165 2.57 23.06 -9.27
CA ILE A 165 3.29 22.00 -8.56
C ILE A 165 2.29 21.10 -7.86
N LEU A 166 2.34 19.82 -8.19
CA LEU A 166 1.64 18.77 -7.47
C LEU A 166 2.66 17.92 -6.71
N GLN A 167 2.32 17.57 -5.47
CA GLN A 167 3.12 16.68 -4.65
C GLN A 167 2.27 15.52 -4.16
N ALA A 168 2.75 14.30 -4.37
CA ALA A 168 2.10 13.08 -3.92
C ALA A 168 3.02 12.30 -2.98
N LYS A 169 2.44 11.71 -1.92
CA LYS A 169 3.14 10.73 -1.09
C LYS A 169 2.67 9.33 -1.49
N LEU A 170 3.62 8.46 -1.82
CA LEU A 170 3.37 7.06 -2.19
C LEU A 170 3.86 6.13 -1.09
N ASP A 171 3.15 5.03 -0.85
CA ASP A 171 3.62 3.89 -0.06
C ASP A 171 3.98 2.74 -1.02
N ALA A 172 5.11 2.08 -0.76
CA ALA A 172 5.54 0.88 -1.49
C ALA A 172 4.56 -0.27 -1.31
N TYR A 173 3.87 -0.29 -0.16
CA TYR A 173 2.99 -1.37 0.24
C TYR A 173 1.54 -0.90 0.39
N PRO A 174 0.57 -1.78 0.13
CA PRO A 174 -0.85 -1.47 0.28
C PRO A 174 -1.35 -1.54 1.73
N PHE A 175 -0.62 -2.22 2.62
CA PHE A 175 -0.95 -2.34 4.03
C PHE A 175 0.33 -2.42 4.87
N ASP A 176 0.20 -2.10 6.16
CA ASP A 176 1.26 -2.24 7.15
C ASP A 176 1.50 -3.71 7.50
N PHE A 177 2.76 -4.13 7.49
CA PHE A 177 3.17 -5.46 7.89
C PHE A 177 4.57 -5.44 8.52
N SER A 178 4.68 -6.11 9.66
CA SER A 178 5.91 -6.39 10.38
C SER A 178 5.93 -7.87 10.77
N ALA A 179 7.04 -8.55 10.47
CA ALA A 179 7.23 -9.90 10.96
C ALA A 179 7.65 -9.87 12.43
N HIS A 180 6.70 -10.08 13.34
CA HIS A 180 6.98 -10.14 14.78
C HIS A 180 7.64 -11.46 15.22
N ALA A 181 7.51 -12.51 14.41
CA ALA A 181 8.16 -13.82 14.57
C ALA A 181 8.16 -14.54 13.20
N ALA A 182 8.89 -15.65 13.08
CA ALA A 182 8.75 -16.53 11.91
C ALA A 182 7.30 -17.05 11.78
N VAL A 183 6.70 -17.41 12.93
CA VAL A 183 5.28 -17.78 13.05
C VAL A 183 4.63 -16.93 14.13
N ALA A 184 3.75 -16.01 13.72
CA ALA A 184 2.94 -15.22 14.62
C ALA A 184 1.54 -15.81 14.72
N ILE A 185 1.12 -16.12 15.94
CA ILE A 185 -0.16 -16.74 16.24
C ILE A 185 -1.00 -15.70 16.96
N ARG A 186 -2.07 -15.25 16.30
CA ARG A 186 -3.08 -14.43 16.96
C ARG A 186 -4.01 -15.37 17.74
N SER A 187 -3.68 -15.52 19.02
CA SER A 187 -4.38 -16.38 19.97
C SER A 187 -5.79 -15.88 20.27
N ASN A 188 -6.55 -16.70 20.99
CA ASN A 188 -7.88 -16.38 21.48
C ASN A 188 -7.88 -15.07 22.30
N ASP A 189 -8.89 -14.23 22.10
CA ASP A 189 -9.04 -12.97 22.85
C ASP A 189 -9.34 -13.20 24.33
N LEU A 190 -9.91 -14.35 24.67
CA LEU A 190 -10.05 -14.78 26.05
C LEU A 190 -8.71 -15.32 26.54
N ASP A 191 -7.99 -14.51 27.31
CA ASP A 191 -6.64 -14.77 27.85
C ASP A 191 -6.49 -16.07 28.66
N LEU A 192 -7.61 -16.77 28.93
CA LEU A 192 -7.70 -18.03 29.66
C LEU A 192 -8.02 -19.25 28.77
N VAL A 193 -8.13 -19.06 27.45
CA VAL A 193 -8.46 -20.13 26.49
C VAL A 193 -7.22 -20.40 25.61
N PRO A 194 -6.58 -21.57 25.73
CA PRO A 194 -5.40 -21.89 24.93
C PRO A 194 -5.75 -22.21 23.47
N MET A 195 -4.72 -22.33 22.65
CA MET A 195 -4.76 -22.97 21.34
C MET A 195 -5.36 -24.38 21.42
N LEU A 196 -6.01 -24.82 20.34
CA LEU A 196 -6.56 -26.18 20.28
C LEU A 196 -5.47 -27.23 20.12
N LYS A 197 -4.41 -26.89 19.38
CA LYS A 197 -3.22 -27.73 19.17
C LYS A 197 -2.09 -26.85 18.63
N LEU A 198 -0.89 -27.02 19.19
CA LEU A 198 0.38 -26.69 18.55
C LEU A 198 1.25 -27.95 18.60
N ASP A 199 1.69 -28.43 17.45
CA ASP A 199 2.56 -29.59 17.34
C ASP A 199 3.62 -29.28 16.28
N LEU A 200 4.88 -29.30 16.71
CA LEU A 200 6.03 -28.89 15.90
C LEU A 200 6.57 -30.04 15.06
N GLY A 201 6.09 -31.26 15.28
CA GLY A 201 6.70 -32.49 14.79
C GLY A 201 7.69 -33.08 15.79
N ALA A 202 8.06 -34.34 15.56
CA ALA A 202 9.06 -35.06 16.36
C ALA A 202 10.08 -35.79 15.49
N SER A 203 10.09 -35.51 14.18
CA SER A 203 10.93 -36.22 13.21
C SER A 203 12.08 -35.33 12.78
N ASP A 204 13.30 -35.76 13.09
CA ASP A 204 14.50 -35.02 12.74
C ASP A 204 15.01 -35.33 11.33
N PRO A 205 15.60 -34.34 10.64
CA PRO A 205 15.68 -32.93 11.06
C PRO A 205 14.35 -32.19 10.84
N HIS A 206 13.95 -31.28 11.71
CA HIS A 206 12.94 -30.27 11.41
C HIS A 206 13.35 -28.97 12.08
N ALA A 207 12.94 -27.82 11.56
CA ALA A 207 13.38 -26.54 12.12
C ALA A 207 12.32 -25.44 12.02
N TRP A 208 12.12 -24.72 13.11
CA TRP A 208 11.34 -23.49 13.21
C TRP A 208 12.30 -22.35 13.56
N ASN A 209 12.57 -21.47 12.61
CA ASN A 209 13.75 -20.61 12.66
C ASN A 209 13.42 -19.12 12.44
N GLY A 210 13.57 -18.31 13.48
CA GLY A 210 13.46 -16.85 13.43
C GLY A 210 14.73 -16.12 12.98
N ASN A 211 15.85 -16.82 12.75
CA ASN A 211 17.01 -16.20 12.10
C ASN A 211 16.70 -15.91 10.64
N ASP A 212 17.18 -14.79 10.11
CA ASP A 212 16.90 -14.40 8.73
C ASP A 212 17.69 -15.27 7.73
N HIS A 213 16.97 -15.90 6.80
CA HIS A 213 17.54 -16.67 5.69
C HIS A 213 17.84 -15.81 4.46
N ALA A 214 17.48 -14.53 4.48
CA ALA A 214 17.79 -13.61 3.40
C ALA A 214 19.30 -13.30 3.30
N VAL A 215 19.73 -12.86 2.12
CA VAL A 215 21.10 -12.41 1.88
C VAL A 215 21.08 -10.97 1.33
N PRO A 216 21.65 -9.98 2.05
CA PRO A 216 22.21 -10.10 3.40
C PRO A 216 21.11 -10.24 4.46
N ALA A 217 21.45 -10.90 5.57
CA ALA A 217 20.51 -11.14 6.67
C ALA A 217 20.18 -9.83 7.43
N ALA A 218 18.88 -9.62 7.67
CA ALA A 218 18.33 -8.66 8.61
C ALA A 218 18.44 -9.19 10.05
N PRO A 219 18.15 -8.36 11.07
CA PRO A 219 18.13 -8.81 12.46
C PRO A 219 17.17 -9.99 12.68
N PRO A 220 17.56 -11.00 13.49
CA PRO A 220 16.73 -12.16 13.76
C PRO A 220 15.48 -11.77 14.57
N VAL A 221 14.38 -12.46 14.31
CA VAL A 221 13.12 -12.38 15.06
C VAL A 221 12.94 -13.62 15.94
N PRO A 222 11.97 -13.62 16.87
CA PRO A 222 11.57 -14.84 17.56
C PRO A 222 11.07 -15.92 16.59
N ALA A 223 11.21 -17.20 16.94
CA ALA A 223 10.63 -18.28 16.14
C ALA A 223 9.10 -18.24 16.20
N PHE A 224 8.55 -18.12 17.40
CA PHE A 224 7.12 -18.02 17.65
C PHE A 224 6.74 -16.77 18.42
N ALA A 225 5.56 -16.25 18.13
CA ALA A 225 4.89 -15.24 18.92
C ALA A 225 3.43 -15.62 19.15
N VAL A 226 2.93 -15.39 20.36
CA VAL A 226 1.53 -15.59 20.75
C VAL A 226 0.99 -14.34 21.44
N THR A 227 -0.33 -14.13 21.49
CA THR A 227 -0.92 -12.95 22.14
C THR A 227 -1.54 -13.22 23.51
N ASN A 228 -1.76 -14.49 23.84
CA ASN A 228 -2.51 -14.93 25.02
C ASN A 228 -1.58 -15.50 26.10
N THR A 229 -1.89 -15.27 27.37
CA THR A 229 -1.18 -15.81 28.53
C THR A 229 -1.18 -17.34 28.52
N MET A 230 -2.33 -18.00 28.39
CA MET A 230 -2.43 -19.47 28.37
C MET A 230 -1.68 -20.17 27.24
N ASP A 231 -1.27 -19.45 26.18
CA ASP A 231 -0.37 -20.00 25.17
C ASP A 231 1.10 -19.77 25.52
N TYR A 232 1.40 -18.66 26.19
CA TYR A 232 2.74 -18.20 26.51
C TYR A 232 3.33 -18.75 27.81
N ASP A 233 2.53 -18.70 28.89
CA ASP A 233 2.85 -19.07 30.27
C ASP A 233 1.50 -19.24 30.98
N ALA A 234 1.14 -20.46 31.36
CA ALA A 234 -0.16 -20.74 31.99
C ALA A 234 -0.20 -20.36 33.49
N GLY A 235 0.71 -19.47 33.93
CA GLY A 235 0.78 -18.92 35.28
C GLY A 235 1.70 -19.73 36.21
N ASP A 236 2.50 -20.64 35.67
CA ASP A 236 3.51 -21.44 36.36
C ASP A 236 4.89 -20.77 36.39
N GLY A 237 5.06 -19.70 35.59
CA GLY A 237 6.27 -18.90 35.54
C GLY A 237 7.29 -19.48 34.55
N PHE A 238 7.86 -18.60 33.73
CA PHE A 238 8.82 -18.94 32.69
C PHE A 238 10.05 -19.71 33.24
N GLY A 239 10.09 -21.03 33.08
CA GLY A 239 11.14 -21.91 33.60
C GLY A 239 11.27 -23.19 32.79
N LEU A 240 12.50 -23.73 32.66
CA LEU A 240 12.83 -24.89 31.81
C LEU A 240 11.83 -26.06 31.98
N ILE A 241 10.88 -26.15 31.06
CA ILE A 241 10.51 -27.24 30.12
C ILE A 241 10.63 -28.70 30.54
N THR A 242 11.51 -29.08 31.46
CA THR A 242 11.65 -30.47 31.91
C THR A 242 10.96 -30.76 33.23
N ASP A 243 10.61 -29.75 34.03
CA ASP A 243 10.24 -29.94 35.43
C ASP A 243 8.77 -29.61 35.76
N VAL A 244 7.98 -29.11 34.81
CA VAL A 244 6.55 -28.82 35.00
C VAL A 244 5.69 -29.81 34.21
N PRO A 245 4.66 -30.43 34.81
CA PRO A 245 3.74 -31.32 34.11
C PRO A 245 3.05 -30.66 32.89
N PRO A 246 2.86 -31.37 31.76
CA PRO A 246 2.28 -30.84 30.51
C PRO A 246 0.91 -30.14 30.66
N ASN A 247 0.15 -30.48 31.69
CA ASN A 247 -1.19 -29.95 31.96
C ASN A 247 -1.18 -28.64 32.76
N VAL A 248 0.00 -28.07 33.02
CA VAL A 248 0.19 -26.83 33.80
C VAL A 248 0.94 -25.75 33.00
N GLN A 249 1.51 -26.10 31.84
CA GLN A 249 2.22 -25.18 30.93
C GLN A 249 1.30 -24.57 29.88
N GLY A 250 1.71 -23.43 29.30
CA GLY A 250 1.01 -22.87 28.15
C GLY A 250 1.06 -23.82 26.94
N THR A 251 0.03 -23.83 26.08
CA THR A 251 0.00 -24.81 24.97
C THR A 251 1.16 -24.60 23.99
N ALA A 252 1.50 -23.35 23.67
CA ALA A 252 2.63 -23.07 22.78
C ALA A 252 3.97 -23.26 23.50
N GLU A 253 4.07 -22.79 24.74
CA GLU A 253 5.22 -23.02 25.63
C GLU A 253 5.58 -24.51 25.73
N HIS A 254 4.59 -25.36 26.00
CA HIS A 254 4.78 -26.81 26.13
C HIS A 254 5.32 -27.43 24.84
N ALA A 255 4.71 -27.12 23.70
CA ALA A 255 5.09 -27.68 22.41
C ALA A 255 6.50 -27.23 21.97
N ILE A 256 6.80 -25.94 22.12
CA ILE A 256 8.12 -25.36 21.83
C ILE A 256 9.17 -25.91 22.79
N GLY A 257 8.77 -26.13 24.03
CA GLY A 257 9.64 -26.68 25.03
C GLY A 257 10.06 -28.12 24.79
N ALA A 258 9.11 -28.96 24.37
CA ALA A 258 9.41 -30.33 24.01
C ALA A 258 10.43 -30.44 22.84
N ASP A 259 10.62 -29.38 22.06
CA ASP A 259 11.40 -29.38 20.82
C ASP A 259 12.42 -28.22 20.71
N GLN A 260 12.94 -27.73 21.84
CA GLN A 260 13.82 -26.55 21.87
C GLN A 260 15.02 -26.59 20.92
N ALA A 261 15.59 -27.77 20.66
CA ALA A 261 16.77 -27.91 19.82
C ALA A 261 16.51 -27.50 18.35
N ASN A 262 15.25 -27.62 17.91
CA ASN A 262 14.82 -27.34 16.55
C ASN A 262 14.13 -25.96 16.42
N VAL A 263 13.92 -25.25 17.53
CA VAL A 263 13.37 -23.90 17.57
C VAL A 263 14.48 -22.88 17.78
N LEU A 264 14.80 -22.13 16.73
CA LEU A 264 15.95 -21.22 16.64
C LEU A 264 15.48 -19.78 16.38
N GLY A 265 16.20 -18.77 16.87
CA GLY A 265 15.87 -17.36 16.62
C GLY A 265 16.42 -16.46 17.72
N SER A 266 16.02 -15.18 17.73
CA SER A 266 16.40 -14.28 18.82
C SER A 266 15.79 -14.69 20.17
N GLN A 267 14.60 -15.31 20.12
CA GLN A 267 13.90 -15.99 21.20
C GLN A 267 13.10 -17.17 20.61
N GLN A 268 12.81 -18.20 21.40
CA GLN A 268 11.98 -19.32 20.93
C GLN A 268 10.50 -18.94 20.90
N LEU A 269 10.02 -18.29 21.96
CA LEU A 269 8.64 -17.85 22.14
C LEU A 269 8.62 -16.46 22.78
N VAL A 270 7.75 -15.58 22.29
CA VAL A 270 7.47 -14.28 22.89
C VAL A 270 5.96 -14.04 23.03
N LYS A 271 5.56 -13.33 24.08
CA LYS A 271 4.20 -12.80 24.21
C LYS A 271 4.12 -11.40 23.60
N LEU A 272 3.21 -11.21 22.65
CA LEU A 272 2.91 -9.90 22.08
C LEU A 272 1.66 -9.30 22.74
N ASN A 273 1.67 -7.99 22.90
CA ASN A 273 0.46 -7.26 23.23
C ASN A 273 -0.37 -7.06 21.95
N PRO A 274 -1.68 -7.41 21.91
CA PRO A 274 -2.52 -7.11 20.75
C PRO A 274 -2.45 -5.67 20.27
N ALA A 275 -2.26 -4.69 21.17
CA ALA A 275 -2.13 -3.28 20.81
C ALA A 275 -0.81 -2.93 20.09
N SER A 276 0.20 -3.79 20.14
CA SER A 276 1.46 -3.60 19.40
C SER A 276 1.45 -4.22 17.99
N LEU A 277 0.39 -4.94 17.64
CA LEU A 277 0.18 -5.49 16.30
C LEU A 277 -0.34 -4.40 15.35
N GLU A 278 -0.27 -4.68 14.05
CA GLU A 278 -0.88 -3.85 13.03
C GLU A 278 -2.38 -3.71 13.25
N GLU A 279 -2.95 -2.53 12.94
CA GLU A 279 -4.36 -2.20 13.20
C GLU A 279 -5.32 -3.27 12.68
N TRP A 280 -5.03 -3.86 11.52
CA TRP A 280 -5.83 -4.90 10.91
C TRP A 280 -5.84 -6.22 11.70
N LEU A 281 -4.84 -6.49 12.55
CA LEU A 281 -4.71 -7.72 13.34
C LEU A 281 -5.09 -7.54 14.83
N GLN A 282 -5.33 -6.30 15.28
CA GLN A 282 -5.66 -6.02 16.68
C GLN A 282 -7.00 -6.64 17.10
N THR A 283 -8.02 -6.56 16.23
CA THR A 283 -9.38 -7.09 16.47
C THR A 283 -9.84 -7.99 15.33
N ALA A 284 -10.75 -8.93 15.65
CA ALA A 284 -11.31 -9.84 14.67
C ALA A 284 -12.09 -9.08 13.57
N ASP A 285 -12.77 -7.99 13.92
CA ASP A 285 -13.52 -7.17 12.96
C ASP A 285 -12.61 -6.40 12.00
N ASN A 286 -11.48 -5.86 12.50
CA ASN A 286 -10.48 -5.23 11.64
C ASN A 286 -9.89 -6.25 10.66
N CYS A 287 -9.66 -7.49 11.12
CA CYS A 287 -9.13 -8.56 10.28
C CYS A 287 -10.13 -8.99 9.20
N ARG A 288 -11.44 -9.05 9.53
CA ARG A 288 -12.50 -9.29 8.53
C ARG A 288 -12.59 -8.18 7.50
N LEU A 289 -12.47 -6.93 7.93
CA LEU A 289 -12.46 -5.78 7.00
C LEU A 289 -11.27 -5.86 6.05
N PHE A 290 -10.09 -6.17 6.59
CA PHE A 290 -8.86 -6.38 5.82
C PHE A 290 -9.00 -7.51 4.79
N LEU A 291 -9.53 -8.68 5.20
CA LEU A 291 -9.80 -9.77 4.27
C LEU A 291 -10.82 -9.39 3.20
N THR A 292 -11.86 -8.64 3.55
CA THR A 292 -12.87 -8.17 2.58
C THR A 292 -12.24 -7.27 1.52
N GLN A 293 -11.35 -6.36 1.93
CA GLN A 293 -10.63 -5.48 1.00
C GLN A 293 -9.68 -6.28 0.09
N LEU A 294 -8.88 -7.19 0.67
CA LEU A 294 -7.95 -7.99 -0.13
C LEU A 294 -8.64 -8.98 -1.06
N ARG A 295 -9.80 -9.53 -0.66
CA ARG A 295 -10.65 -10.35 -1.53
C ARG A 295 -11.16 -9.56 -2.72
N ALA A 296 -11.59 -8.31 -2.50
CA ALA A 296 -12.03 -7.43 -3.59
C ALA A 296 -10.88 -7.11 -4.55
N THR A 297 -9.68 -6.81 -4.03
CA THR A 297 -8.47 -6.63 -4.85
C THR A 297 -8.11 -7.90 -5.61
N ALA A 298 -8.15 -9.07 -4.96
CA ALA A 298 -7.88 -10.35 -5.61
C ALA A 298 -8.83 -10.61 -6.78
N SER A 299 -10.12 -10.31 -6.60
CA SER A 299 -11.14 -10.43 -7.64
C SER A 299 -10.84 -9.49 -8.83
N SER A 300 -10.46 -8.24 -8.56
CA SER A 300 -10.21 -7.25 -9.62
C SER A 300 -8.97 -7.55 -10.47
N ILE A 301 -7.98 -8.25 -9.92
CA ILE A 301 -6.75 -8.63 -10.63
C ILE A 301 -6.71 -10.10 -11.08
N GLY A 302 -7.80 -10.86 -10.90
CA GLY A 302 -7.88 -12.27 -11.29
C GLY A 302 -7.03 -13.22 -10.45
N ARG A 303 -6.83 -12.90 -9.17
CA ARG A 303 -6.06 -13.68 -8.18
C ARG A 303 -6.89 -14.19 -7.01
N LEU A 304 -8.21 -14.21 -7.17
CA LEU A 304 -9.14 -14.92 -6.27
C LEU A 304 -9.29 -16.37 -6.74
N ASN A 305 -8.95 -17.32 -5.88
CA ASN A 305 -8.92 -18.77 -6.15
C ASN A 305 -8.21 -19.16 -7.48
N PRO A 306 -6.97 -18.67 -7.74
CA PRO A 306 -6.23 -19.04 -8.93
C PRO A 306 -5.80 -20.52 -8.88
N GLY A 307 -5.50 -21.10 -10.05
CA GLY A 307 -4.98 -22.47 -10.16
C GLY A 307 -3.50 -22.63 -9.79
N ASP A 308 -2.81 -21.52 -9.52
CA ASP A 308 -1.39 -21.46 -9.13
C ASP A 308 -1.21 -20.51 -7.94
N ILE A 309 -0.12 -20.67 -7.19
CA ILE A 309 0.23 -19.86 -6.02
C ILE A 309 1.51 -19.04 -6.25
N GLY A 310 1.78 -18.67 -7.51
CA GLY A 310 3.01 -18.02 -7.93
C GLY A 310 4.22 -18.95 -8.01
N THR A 311 5.39 -18.39 -8.34
CA THR A 311 6.67 -19.13 -8.42
C THR A 311 7.80 -18.26 -7.87
N GLU A 312 8.93 -18.84 -7.49
CA GLU A 312 10.09 -18.07 -7.01
C GLU A 312 10.57 -17.00 -8.01
N ALA A 313 10.48 -17.29 -9.31
CA ALA A 313 10.84 -16.36 -10.38
C ALA A 313 9.77 -15.29 -10.65
N LYS A 314 8.50 -15.57 -10.30
CA LYS A 314 7.36 -14.67 -10.44
C LYS A 314 6.46 -14.80 -9.22
N PRO A 315 6.82 -14.19 -8.08
CA PRO A 315 5.98 -14.21 -6.89
C PRO A 315 4.65 -13.50 -7.16
N GLN A 316 3.55 -14.03 -6.64
CA GLN A 316 2.21 -13.49 -6.90
C GLN A 316 1.40 -13.31 -5.62
N PHE A 317 0.47 -12.35 -5.65
CA PHE A 317 -0.60 -12.27 -4.68
C PHE A 317 -1.62 -13.37 -5.00
N THR A 318 -2.02 -14.14 -4.01
CA THR A 318 -2.97 -15.25 -4.14
C THR A 318 -3.92 -15.22 -2.96
N PHE A 319 -5.22 -15.11 -3.24
CA PHE A 319 -6.27 -15.18 -2.24
C PHE A 319 -7.11 -16.43 -2.45
N ILE A 320 -7.08 -17.35 -1.48
CA ILE A 320 -7.90 -18.55 -1.46
C ILE A 320 -9.07 -18.33 -0.50
N ASP A 321 -10.26 -18.19 -1.07
CA ASP A 321 -11.53 -18.13 -0.36
C ASP A 321 -12.08 -19.54 -0.17
N GLY A 322 -11.56 -20.23 0.85
CA GLY A 322 -11.80 -21.63 1.11
C GLY A 322 -10.54 -22.37 1.57
N ASP A 323 -10.59 -23.69 1.47
CA ASP A 323 -9.49 -24.58 1.87
C ASP A 323 -8.41 -24.64 0.76
N LEU A 324 -7.14 -24.75 1.17
CA LEU A 324 -5.99 -24.92 0.30
C LEU A 324 -5.27 -26.22 0.62
N ASP A 325 -5.23 -27.13 -0.35
CA ASP A 325 -4.48 -28.39 -0.26
C ASP A 325 -3.26 -28.34 -1.18
N LEU A 326 -2.07 -28.20 -0.61
CA LEU A 326 -0.78 -28.32 -1.30
C LEU A 326 -0.28 -29.76 -1.19
N LYS A 327 0.07 -30.35 -2.33
CA LYS A 327 0.54 -31.73 -2.46
C LYS A 327 2.04 -31.76 -2.77
N GLY A 328 2.61 -32.96 -2.74
CA GLY A 328 4.03 -33.15 -3.05
C GLY A 328 4.36 -32.63 -4.46
N GLY A 329 5.29 -31.67 -4.53
CA GLY A 329 5.70 -31.00 -5.78
C GLY A 329 5.04 -29.64 -6.03
N ASP A 330 4.09 -29.21 -5.20
CA ASP A 330 3.52 -27.86 -5.31
C ASP A 330 4.48 -26.84 -4.70
N HIS A 331 4.92 -25.88 -5.52
CA HIS A 331 5.87 -24.85 -5.13
C HIS A 331 5.30 -23.46 -5.44
N GLY A 332 5.33 -22.57 -4.46
CA GLY A 332 4.78 -21.22 -4.57
C GLY A 332 5.66 -20.12 -4.01
N ALA A 333 5.39 -18.89 -4.42
CA ALA A 333 5.99 -17.72 -3.79
C ALA A 333 5.12 -16.48 -3.92
N GLY A 334 5.19 -15.58 -2.93
CA GLY A 334 4.50 -14.30 -2.90
C GLY A 334 3.67 -14.09 -1.64
N LEU A 335 2.52 -13.45 -1.77
CA LEU A 335 1.59 -13.22 -0.66
C LEU A 335 0.42 -14.18 -0.81
N LEU A 336 0.28 -15.12 0.12
CA LEU A 336 -0.78 -16.11 0.14
C LEU A 336 -1.71 -15.84 1.31
N ILE A 337 -3.00 -15.72 1.01
CA ILE A 337 -4.06 -15.57 2.01
C ILE A 337 -5.03 -16.72 1.84
N VAL A 338 -5.36 -17.42 2.94
CA VAL A 338 -6.29 -18.54 2.95
C VAL A 338 -7.30 -18.32 4.07
N THR A 339 -8.59 -18.33 3.72
CA THR A 339 -9.69 -18.15 4.69
C THR A 339 -10.10 -19.46 5.36
N GLY A 340 -9.94 -20.58 4.65
CA GLY A 340 -10.20 -21.92 5.15
C GLY A 340 -8.99 -22.58 5.79
N ASN A 341 -8.92 -23.90 5.67
CA ASN A 341 -7.84 -24.73 6.19
C ASN A 341 -6.68 -24.77 5.18
N ILE A 342 -5.43 -24.77 5.68
CA ILE A 342 -4.24 -25.06 4.87
C ILE A 342 -3.78 -26.48 5.19
N THR A 343 -3.74 -27.34 4.17
CA THR A 343 -3.10 -28.65 4.25
C THR A 343 -1.87 -28.64 3.37
N GLN A 344 -0.69 -28.84 3.95
CA GLN A 344 0.55 -29.06 3.22
C GLN A 344 0.93 -30.53 3.32
N ALA A 345 1.15 -31.19 2.19
CA ALA A 345 1.49 -32.60 2.12
C ALA A 345 2.70 -32.86 1.23
N GLY A 346 3.50 -33.87 1.58
CA GLY A 346 4.69 -34.24 0.82
C GLY A 346 5.77 -33.16 0.88
N SER A 347 6.42 -32.88 -0.25
CA SER A 347 7.51 -31.91 -0.37
C SER A 347 7.06 -30.54 -0.92
N SER A 348 5.83 -30.11 -0.59
CA SER A 348 5.33 -28.80 -1.03
C SER A 348 6.16 -27.66 -0.42
N SER A 349 6.34 -26.54 -1.11
CA SER A 349 7.02 -25.38 -0.52
C SER A 349 6.39 -24.03 -0.86
N PHE A 350 6.53 -23.07 0.05
CA PHE A 350 6.09 -21.70 -0.18
C PHE A 350 7.12 -20.68 0.32
N LYS A 351 7.42 -19.66 -0.48
CA LYS A 351 8.33 -18.57 -0.08
C LYS A 351 7.64 -17.20 -0.14
N GLY A 352 7.46 -16.56 1.01
CA GLY A 352 6.83 -15.25 1.14
C GLY A 352 6.01 -15.14 2.42
N ILE A 353 4.86 -14.47 2.32
CA ILE A 353 3.97 -14.28 3.47
C ILE A 353 2.78 -15.22 3.34
N VAL A 354 2.50 -15.98 4.39
CA VAL A 354 1.33 -16.87 4.48
C VAL A 354 0.41 -16.39 5.58
N PHE A 355 -0.82 -16.04 5.20
CA PHE A 355 -1.89 -15.64 6.09
C PHE A 355 -2.96 -16.73 6.13
N ALA A 356 -2.96 -17.52 7.21
CA ALA A 356 -4.04 -18.45 7.54
C ALA A 356 -5.04 -17.72 8.45
N LEU A 357 -5.94 -16.94 7.83
CA LEU A 357 -6.82 -15.98 8.51
C LEU A 357 -8.28 -16.35 8.27
N GLY A 358 -8.96 -16.87 9.28
CA GLY A 358 -10.36 -17.31 9.17
C GLY A 358 -10.57 -18.54 10.03
N ASN A 359 -10.38 -19.74 9.47
CA ASN A 359 -10.35 -20.98 10.26
C ASN A 359 -9.11 -21.06 11.16
N GLY A 360 -8.00 -20.41 10.77
CA GLY A 360 -6.75 -20.42 11.53
C GLY A 360 -6.17 -21.83 11.72
N LYS A 361 -6.34 -22.70 10.72
CA LYS A 361 -5.94 -24.11 10.76
C LYS A 361 -4.87 -24.41 9.72
N ILE A 362 -3.72 -24.92 10.18
CA ILE A 362 -2.62 -25.41 9.33
C ILE A 362 -2.32 -26.86 9.71
N VAL A 363 -2.27 -27.73 8.72
CA VAL A 363 -1.86 -29.13 8.84
C VAL A 363 -0.69 -29.38 7.90
N ARG A 364 0.42 -29.89 8.43
CA ARG A 364 1.66 -30.17 7.70
C ARG A 364 1.99 -31.65 7.83
N ASN A 365 2.00 -32.34 6.70
CA ASN A 365 2.21 -33.78 6.59
C ASN A 365 3.36 -34.10 5.63
N GLY A 366 4.56 -34.39 6.17
CA GLY A 366 5.72 -34.76 5.37
C GLY A 366 6.86 -33.76 5.51
N THR A 367 7.41 -33.30 4.38
CA THR A 367 8.57 -32.41 4.33
C THR A 367 8.27 -31.03 3.74
N PRO A 368 7.21 -30.31 4.17
CA PRO A 368 6.89 -29.04 3.56
C PRO A 368 7.83 -27.92 4.05
N ASP A 369 8.21 -27.02 3.15
CA ASP A 369 9.06 -25.86 3.51
C ASP A 369 8.29 -24.55 3.40
N ALA A 370 8.50 -23.65 4.35
CA ALA A 370 7.98 -22.29 4.34
C ALA A 370 9.09 -21.30 4.71
N LEU A 371 9.39 -20.35 3.83
CA LEU A 371 10.34 -19.26 4.11
C LEU A 371 9.65 -17.90 4.00
N GLY A 372 9.84 -17.02 4.96
CA GLY A 372 9.28 -15.67 4.98
C GLY A 372 8.58 -15.37 6.31
N ALA A 373 7.24 -15.28 6.33
CA ALA A 373 6.50 -15.14 7.58
C ALA A 373 5.14 -15.83 7.51
N VAL A 374 4.74 -16.47 8.60
CA VAL A 374 3.43 -17.12 8.74
C VAL A 374 2.63 -16.41 9.82
N ILE A 375 1.40 -16.01 9.49
CA ILE A 375 0.42 -15.52 10.47
C ILE A 375 -0.78 -16.46 10.49
N VAL A 376 -1.17 -16.87 11.69
CA VAL A 376 -2.32 -17.75 11.90
C VAL A 376 -3.30 -17.09 12.88
N ALA A 377 -4.56 -16.97 12.47
CA ALA A 377 -5.61 -16.42 13.31
C ALA A 377 -6.95 -17.10 13.01
N ASN A 378 -7.66 -17.50 14.07
CA ASN A 378 -9.02 -18.00 13.97
C ASN A 378 -10.00 -16.89 14.38
N PHE A 379 -10.97 -16.58 13.52
CA PHE A 379 -12.04 -15.62 13.82
C PHE A 379 -13.29 -15.94 13.00
N GLN A 380 -13.65 -17.22 12.95
CA GLN A 380 -14.84 -17.66 12.23
C GLN A 380 -16.11 -16.90 12.66
N HIS A 381 -17.06 -16.83 11.74
CA HIS A 381 -18.40 -16.36 12.06
C HIS A 381 -19.05 -17.27 13.11
N ILE A 382 -19.86 -16.69 13.98
CA ILE A 382 -20.69 -17.49 14.88
C ILE A 382 -21.78 -18.10 14.01
N THR A 383 -21.82 -19.43 13.95
CA THR A 383 -22.83 -20.17 13.19
C THR A 383 -23.71 -21.00 14.10
N ASN A 384 -24.99 -21.11 13.77
CA ASN A 384 -25.88 -22.11 14.36
C ASN A 384 -25.49 -23.53 13.93
N ALA A 385 -26.07 -24.54 14.58
CA ALA A 385 -25.86 -25.95 14.22
C ALA A 385 -26.28 -26.31 12.77
N ASP A 386 -27.11 -25.46 12.15
CA ASP A 386 -27.52 -25.57 10.75
C ASP A 386 -26.57 -24.86 9.76
N GLY A 387 -25.48 -24.27 10.25
CA GLY A 387 -24.50 -23.53 9.45
C GLY A 387 -24.87 -22.07 9.17
N THR A 388 -26.01 -21.58 9.66
CA THR A 388 -26.42 -20.18 9.46
C THR A 388 -25.56 -19.23 10.28
N ILE A 389 -24.98 -18.21 9.64
CA ILE A 389 -24.22 -17.15 10.33
C ILE A 389 -25.17 -16.31 11.19
N THR A 390 -24.98 -16.33 12.50
CA THR A 390 -25.76 -15.58 13.50
C THR A 390 -24.99 -14.43 14.13
N GLY A 391 -23.68 -14.34 13.89
CA GLY A 391 -22.88 -13.23 14.37
C GLY A 391 -21.45 -13.23 13.87
N VAL A 392 -20.71 -12.23 14.33
CA VAL A 392 -19.25 -12.13 14.18
C VAL A 392 -18.62 -12.48 15.53
N GLY A 393 -17.65 -13.39 15.53
CA GLY A 393 -16.93 -13.80 16.74
C GLY A 393 -15.72 -12.91 17.04
N ASN A 394 -15.19 -12.99 18.24
CA ASN A 394 -13.85 -12.50 18.55
C ASN A 394 -12.77 -13.45 17.97
N PHE A 395 -11.48 -13.20 18.20
CA PHE A 395 -10.48 -14.20 17.86
C PHE A 395 -10.69 -15.46 18.71
N GLY A 396 -10.79 -16.59 18.02
CA GLY A 396 -10.83 -17.93 18.60
C GLY A 396 -9.44 -18.57 18.63
N SER A 397 -9.40 -19.83 19.04
CA SER A 397 -8.17 -20.60 19.18
C SER A 397 -7.69 -21.17 17.83
N PRO A 398 -6.47 -20.85 17.38
CA PRO A 398 -5.86 -21.45 16.19
C PRO A 398 -5.47 -22.92 16.38
N TYR A 399 -5.14 -23.58 15.26
CA TYR A 399 -4.71 -24.97 15.22
C TYR A 399 -3.53 -25.14 14.25
N ILE A 400 -2.41 -25.66 14.75
CA ILE A 400 -1.24 -25.98 13.93
C ILE A 400 -0.81 -27.41 14.27
N ASP A 401 -0.74 -28.27 13.27
CA ASP A 401 -0.29 -29.66 13.41
C ASP A 401 0.78 -29.97 12.37
N SER A 402 2.01 -30.23 12.82
CA SER A 402 3.13 -30.65 11.98
C SER A 402 3.65 -32.05 12.35
N SER A 403 2.79 -32.91 12.89
CA SER A 403 3.14 -34.28 13.32
C SER A 403 3.57 -35.23 12.19
N GLY A 404 3.33 -34.88 10.92
CA GLY A 404 3.76 -35.69 9.79
C GLY A 404 5.26 -35.52 9.54
N GLY A 405 6.04 -36.55 9.83
CA GLY A 405 7.50 -36.48 9.88
C GLY A 405 8.26 -36.21 8.58
N GLY A 406 9.49 -35.72 8.74
CA GLY A 406 10.51 -35.57 7.70
C GLY A 406 11.25 -34.22 7.78
N ASN A 407 12.26 -34.03 6.90
CA ASN A 407 13.00 -32.77 6.78
C ASN A 407 12.09 -31.59 6.41
N SER A 408 11.80 -30.70 7.36
CA SER A 408 10.99 -29.50 7.09
C SER A 408 11.58 -28.26 7.74
N LEU A 409 11.47 -27.13 7.04
CA LEU A 409 11.91 -25.82 7.52
C LEU A 409 10.74 -24.83 7.46
N VAL A 410 10.45 -24.20 8.60
CA VAL A 410 9.68 -22.96 8.67
C VAL A 410 10.60 -21.87 9.15
N GLY A 411 11.01 -20.97 8.25
CA GLY A 411 12.05 -19.98 8.50
C GLY A 411 11.60 -18.55 8.22
N TYR A 412 12.09 -17.62 9.01
CA TYR A 412 12.01 -16.20 8.74
C TYR A 412 12.90 -15.84 7.53
N ASP A 413 12.34 -15.12 6.56
CA ASP A 413 13.13 -14.58 5.44
C ASP A 413 12.63 -13.17 5.05
N SER A 414 13.42 -12.16 5.40
CA SER A 414 13.10 -10.74 5.15
C SER A 414 13.06 -10.39 3.66
N GLY A 415 13.82 -11.10 2.83
CA GLY A 415 13.86 -10.93 1.38
C GLY A 415 12.59 -11.44 0.72
N TRP A 416 12.09 -12.61 1.14
CA TRP A 416 10.83 -13.16 0.65
C TRP A 416 9.61 -12.38 1.15
N ILE A 417 9.64 -11.89 2.39
CA ILE A 417 8.60 -10.97 2.90
C ILE A 417 8.51 -9.72 2.03
N ARG A 418 9.66 -9.10 1.70
CA ARG A 418 9.69 -7.92 0.82
C ARG A 418 9.12 -8.20 -0.56
N LYS A 419 9.53 -9.32 -1.17
CA LYS A 419 8.98 -9.76 -2.47
C LYS A 419 7.47 -9.99 -2.40
N ALA A 420 6.97 -10.57 -1.31
CA ALA A 420 5.55 -10.81 -1.09
C ALA A 420 4.76 -9.49 -0.97
N MET A 421 5.23 -8.53 -0.18
CA MET A 421 4.57 -7.23 -0.03
C MET A 421 4.51 -6.43 -1.34
N ASN A 422 5.53 -6.59 -2.20
CA ASN A 422 5.57 -5.96 -3.53
C ASN A 422 4.57 -6.56 -4.54
N THR A 423 3.94 -7.71 -4.26
CA THR A 423 3.04 -8.38 -5.23
C THR A 423 1.73 -7.62 -5.48
N LEU A 424 1.31 -6.76 -4.55
CA LEU A 424 0.08 -5.95 -4.65
C LEU A 424 0.32 -4.54 -5.24
N GLY A 425 1.58 -4.15 -5.39
CA GLY A 425 1.98 -2.84 -5.92
C GLY A 425 1.86 -1.67 -4.94
N SER A 426 2.32 -0.50 -5.38
CA SER A 426 2.36 0.73 -4.58
C SER A 426 1.03 1.49 -4.54
N THR A 427 0.77 2.21 -3.45
CA THR A 427 -0.45 3.02 -3.27
C THR A 427 -0.13 4.51 -3.12
N VAL A 428 -1.12 5.37 -3.44
CA VAL A 428 -1.03 6.83 -3.25
C VAL A 428 -1.71 7.18 -1.93
N LEU A 429 -0.96 7.73 -0.97
CA LEU A 429 -1.49 8.13 0.34
C LEU A 429 -2.20 9.49 0.30
N GLY A 430 -1.79 10.36 -0.61
CA GLY A 430 -2.41 11.68 -0.76
C GLY A 430 -1.70 12.54 -1.79
N VAL A 431 -2.41 13.55 -2.29
CA VAL A 431 -1.92 14.54 -3.25
C VAL A 431 -2.26 15.93 -2.75
N VAL A 432 -1.30 16.85 -2.85
CA VAL A 432 -1.46 18.26 -2.48
C VAL A 432 -0.91 19.16 -3.57
N GLU A 433 -1.58 20.27 -3.82
CA GLU A 433 -1.08 21.36 -4.65
C GLU A 433 -0.23 22.30 -3.79
N LYS A 434 0.95 22.70 -4.29
CA LYS A 434 1.93 23.51 -3.55
C LYS A 434 2.11 24.90 -4.11
#